data_AF-A0A3C0T357-F1
#
_entry.id   AF-A0A3C0T357-F1
#
_cell.length_a   1.000
_cell.length_b   1.000
_cell.length_c   1.000
_cell.angle_alpha   90.00
_cell.angle_beta   90.00
_cell.angle_gamma   90.00
#
_symmetry.space_group_name_H-M   'P 1'
#
loop_
_entity.id
_entity.type
_entity.pdbx_description
1 polymer ?
#
loop_
_entity_poly.entity_id
_entity_poly.type
_entity_poly.pdbx_seq_one_letter_code
_entity_poly.pdbx_strand_id
1 'polypeptide(L)' 'EEETGIICKRIGTNDCWGESGEPEELFEKYGLSAASIVKTALEMLKKK' A
#
# COMPACT_ATOMS: atom_id res chain seq x y z
N GLU A 1 -22.85 -16.70 -13.76
CA GLU A 1 -21.94 -15.55 -13.55
C GLU A 1 -20.86 -15.98 -12.56
N GLU A 2 -19.67 -16.27 -13.05
CA GLU A 2 -18.50 -16.39 -12.18
C GLU A 2 -18.14 -14.97 -11.76
N GLU A 3 -18.40 -14.62 -10.49
CA GLU A 3 -17.83 -13.41 -9.91
C GLU A 3 -16.31 -13.59 -9.88
N THR A 4 -15.63 -13.18 -10.96
CA THR A 4 -14.17 -13.12 -11.01
C THR A 4 -13.75 -11.96 -10.10
N GLY A 5 -13.68 -12.21 -8.80
CA GLY A 5 -13.23 -11.24 -7.81
C GLY A 5 -11.81 -10.80 -8.15
N ILE A 6 -11.67 -9.61 -8.73
CA ILE A 6 -10.36 -9.01 -8.96
C ILE A 6 -9.82 -8.58 -7.60
N ILE A 7 -8.67 -9.10 -7.23
CA ILE A 7 -8.01 -8.75 -5.97
C ILE A 7 -7.44 -7.33 -6.13
N CYS A 8 -8.16 -6.33 -5.59
CA CYS A 8 -7.72 -4.93 -5.54
C CYS A 8 -7.30 -4.56 -4.12
N LYS A 9 -6.06 -4.09 -3.94
CA LYS A 9 -5.57 -3.57 -2.66
C LYS A 9 -5.29 -2.07 -2.81
N ARG A 10 -5.90 -1.27 -1.93
CA ARG A 10 -5.69 0.19 -1.89
C ARG A 10 -4.39 0.47 -1.16
N ILE A 11 -3.55 1.33 -1.74
CA ILE A 11 -2.31 1.81 -1.14
C ILE A 11 -2.45 3.33 -1.01
N GLY A 12 -2.27 3.84 0.19
CA GLY A 12 -2.43 5.25 0.52
C GLY A 12 -2.24 5.47 2.01
N THR A 13 -2.44 6.71 2.44
CA THR A 13 -2.48 7.04 3.86
C THR A 13 -3.67 6.33 4.50
N ASN A 14 -3.39 5.37 5.38
CA ASN A 14 -4.41 4.81 6.27
C ASN A 14 -4.93 5.96 7.13
N ASP A 15 -6.26 6.06 7.26
CA ASP A 15 -7.00 7.14 7.93
C ASP A 15 -6.33 7.65 9.22
N CYS A 16 -5.37 8.55 9.06
CA CYS A 16 -4.46 9.03 10.08
C CYS A 16 -4.17 10.51 9.80
N TRP A 17 -3.95 11.24 10.87
CA TRP A 17 -3.55 12.64 10.79
C TRP A 17 -2.16 12.77 10.16
N GLY A 18 -1.96 13.87 9.44
CA GLY A 18 -0.65 14.26 8.93
C GLY A 18 0.27 14.64 10.07
N GLU A 19 1.41 13.98 10.19
CA GLU A 19 2.44 14.33 11.15
C GLU A 19 3.35 15.41 10.58
N SER A 20 3.95 16.23 11.45
CA SER A 20 4.97 17.20 11.03
C SER A 20 6.34 16.52 11.11
N GLY A 21 7.02 16.35 9.97
CA GLY A 21 8.32 15.69 9.88
C GLY A 21 8.92 15.83 8.49
N GLU A 22 10.09 15.22 8.27
CA GLU A 22 10.73 15.22 6.96
C GLU A 22 9.93 14.37 5.97
N PRO A 23 9.76 14.83 4.72
CA PRO A 23 8.90 14.19 3.74
C PRO A 23 9.29 12.72 3.51
N GLU A 24 10.59 12.41 3.49
CA GLU A 24 11.11 11.05 3.24
C GLU A 24 10.66 10.05 4.32
N GLU A 25 10.73 10.42 5.59
CA GLU A 25 10.27 9.58 6.70
C GLU A 25 8.75 9.39 6.68
N LEU A 26 7.99 10.44 6.31
CA LEU A 26 6.55 10.32 6.12
C LEU A 26 6.22 9.35 4.97
N PHE A 27 6.93 9.40 3.85
CA PHE A 27 6.72 8.49 2.72
C PHE A 27 6.96 7.02 3.11
N GLU A 28 7.97 6.76 3.94
CA GLU A 28 8.21 5.43 4.49
C GLU A 28 7.11 5.00 5.48
N LYS A 29 6.72 5.88 6.40
CA LYS A 29 5.71 5.61 7.43
C LYS A 29 4.32 5.32 6.85
N TYR A 30 3.92 6.08 5.84
CA TYR A 30 2.66 5.84 5.12
C TYR A 30 2.75 4.72 4.09
N GLY A 31 3.93 4.09 3.92
CA GLY A 31 4.11 2.97 3.00
C GLY A 31 3.92 3.35 1.52
N LEU A 32 4.10 4.64 1.21
CA LEU A 32 4.00 5.23 -0.12
C LEU A 32 5.32 5.08 -0.92
N SER A 33 6.35 4.49 -0.31
CA SER A 33 7.62 4.20 -0.97
C SER A 33 7.50 3.06 -1.99
N ALA A 34 8.32 3.11 -3.04
CA ALA A 34 8.33 2.11 -4.11
C ALA A 34 8.57 0.69 -3.57
N ALA A 35 9.41 0.54 -2.54
CA ALA A 35 9.68 -0.75 -1.89
C ALA A 35 8.43 -1.37 -1.25
N SER A 36 7.61 -0.55 -0.56
CA SER A 36 6.35 -1.01 0.06
C SER A 36 5.30 -1.41 -0.96
N ILE A 37 5.21 -0.68 -2.08
CA ILE A 37 4.29 -1.01 -3.18
C ILE A 37 4.68 -2.35 -3.80
N VAL A 38 5.96 -2.55 -4.12
CA VAL A 38 6.46 -3.81 -4.71
C VAL A 38 6.24 -4.98 -3.76
N LYS A 39 6.55 -4.81 -2.47
CA LYS A 39 6.29 -5.85 -1.45
C LYS A 39 4.81 -6.23 -1.41
N THR A 40 3.92 -5.22 -1.41
CA THR A 40 2.47 -5.44 -1.38
C THR A 40 1.99 -6.18 -2.63
N ALA A 41 2.48 -5.82 -3.81
CA ALA A 41 2.15 -6.52 -5.06
C ALA A 41 2.63 -7.98 -5.06
N LEU A 42 3.85 -8.24 -4.57
CA LEU A 42 4.38 -9.60 -4.43
C LEU A 42 3.56 -10.44 -3.42
N GLU A 43 3.11 -9.85 -2.32
CA GLU A 43 2.22 -10.54 -1.36
C GLU A 43 0.85 -10.85 -1.97
N MET A 44 0.30 -9.97 -2.81
CA MET A 44 -0.95 -10.21 -3.52
C MET A 44 -0.82 -11.36 -4.52
N LEU A 45 0.30 -11.44 -5.24
CA LEU A 45 0.58 -12.54 -6.17
C LEU A 45 0.74 -13.89 -5.45
N LYS A 46 1.34 -13.90 -4.25
CA LYS A 46 1.48 -15.12 -3.44
C LYS A 46 0.18 -15.62 -2.81
N LYS A 47 -0.83 -14.74 -2.68
CA LYS A 47 -2.16 -15.06 -2.11
C LYS A 47 -3.18 -15.54 -3.14
N LYS A 48 -2.79 -15.69 -4.41
CA LYS A 48 -3.60 -16.21 -5.50
C LYS A 48 -3.55 -17.73 -5.54
#